data_AF-A0AAV0AIN2-F1
#
_entry.id   AF-A0AAV0AIN2-F1
#
_cell.length_a   1.000
_cell.length_b   1.000
_cell.length_c   1.000
_cell.angle_alpha   90.00
_cell.angle_beta   90.00
_cell.angle_gamma   90.00
#
_symmetry.space_group_name_H-M   'P 1'
#
loop_
_entity.id
_entity.type
_entity.pdbx_description
1 polymer ?
#
loop_
_entity_poly.entity_id
_entity_poly.type
_entity_poly.pdbx_seq_one_letter_code
_entity_poly.pdbx_strand_id
1 'polypeptide(L)'
;MNYICRAHRLVLYALSGYIAFLLLLSIPYVQRGAIFLHWVRLPIGADFKAPEKYGIIPGKVRNFYLKTPDGAEIGVWHAIPEGVYVRHSQKNAQSQDWFFNYQEQKVPEAVYDSALKTHKTVLYSHGNAASRAQGFRTSLLRGITNPVYGACDEGMNFVTYDYRGFADSSPAKFFPPSEEGLILDAKTVWDWIVNSGAHPNNITIAGQSLGTGVSAALAQRVITKDNAKPKALCLVAPFTSIPELLRTYSLFKLIPILQPFAWFPHLQAVILDKVLLTKFNTKELISSINTSILLIHAKNDKDVPPSHSRVLLEKILQNSTIYHSDQKSNKRIHTTHHTQAHFSLSEPDINFESLAEYGEIYSFNRVDPENLSINRVIHLDANQGGHNLVGYSETALRSIADLACKNDL
;
A
#
# COMPACT_ATOMS: atom_id res chain seq x y z
N MET A 1 1.85 43.31 37.63
CA MET A 1 0.47 42.93 37.23
C MET A 1 0.26 42.78 35.71
N ASN A 2 0.84 43.61 34.84
CA ASN A 2 0.58 43.56 33.39
C ASN A 2 1.10 42.33 32.62
N TYR A 3 2.18 41.67 33.08
CA TYR A 3 2.76 40.52 32.38
C TYR A 3 1.93 39.24 32.53
N ILE A 4 1.38 38.99 33.73
CA ILE A 4 0.55 37.82 34.01
C ILE A 4 -0.75 37.88 33.21
N CYS A 5 -1.43 39.04 33.16
CA CYS A 5 -2.61 39.23 32.32
C CYS A 5 -2.31 39.16 30.81
N ARG A 6 -1.10 39.48 30.34
CA ARG A 6 -0.69 39.28 28.94
C ARG A 6 -0.42 37.80 28.65
N ALA A 7 0.22 37.08 29.56
CA ALA A 7 0.45 35.64 29.44
C ALA A 7 -0.86 34.83 29.42
N HIS A 8 -1.82 35.13 30.29
CA HIS A 8 -3.14 34.47 30.27
C HIS A 8 -3.90 34.71 28.95
N ARG A 9 -3.82 35.92 28.38
CA ARG A 9 -4.44 36.22 27.08
C ARG A 9 -3.81 35.41 25.96
N LEU A 10 -2.47 35.27 25.94
CA LEU A 10 -1.78 34.45 24.94
C LEU A 10 -2.20 32.97 25.02
N VAL A 11 -2.31 32.42 26.23
CA VAL A 11 -2.79 31.03 26.44
C VAL A 11 -4.23 30.89 25.97
N LEU A 12 -5.12 31.84 26.29
CA LEU A 12 -6.50 31.83 25.82
C LEU A 12 -6.59 31.93 24.30
N TYR A 13 -5.82 32.80 23.65
CA TYR A 13 -5.79 32.89 22.19
C TYR A 13 -5.27 31.59 21.55
N ALA A 14 -4.24 30.97 22.12
CA ALA A 14 -3.74 29.69 21.64
C ALA A 14 -4.79 28.57 21.78
N LEU A 15 -5.48 28.51 22.92
CA LEU A 15 -6.55 27.53 23.16
C LEU A 15 -7.74 27.76 22.22
N SER A 16 -8.20 29.01 22.07
CA SER A 16 -9.28 29.36 21.15
C SER A 16 -8.91 29.06 19.70
N GLY A 17 -7.68 29.37 19.29
CA GLY A 17 -7.16 29.05 17.97
C GLY A 17 -7.11 27.53 17.72
N TYR A 18 -6.67 26.75 18.71
CA TYR A 18 -6.66 25.30 18.64
C TYR A 18 -8.07 24.70 18.56
N ILE A 19 -9.02 25.18 19.36
CA ILE A 19 -10.43 24.76 19.28
C ILE A 19 -11.03 25.11 17.92
N ALA A 20 -10.80 26.33 17.42
CA ALA A 20 -11.25 26.74 16.09
C ALA A 20 -10.66 25.83 14.99
N PHE A 21 -9.38 25.48 15.10
CA PHE A 21 -8.73 24.52 14.20
C PHE A 21 -9.41 23.14 14.19
N LEU A 22 -9.77 22.59 15.36
CA LEU A 22 -10.48 21.31 15.44
C LEU A 22 -11.91 21.38 14.91
N LEU A 23 -12.61 22.49 15.14
CA LEU A 23 -13.92 22.73 14.55
C LEU A 23 -13.82 22.81 13.02
N LEU A 24 -12.77 23.44 12.48
CA LEU A 24 -12.51 23.44 11.03
C LEU A 24 -12.24 22.03 10.49
N LEU A 25 -11.52 21.17 11.21
CA LEU A 25 -11.32 19.76 10.82
C LEU A 25 -12.60 18.91 10.87
N SER A 26 -13.67 19.39 11.50
CA SER A 26 -15.00 18.79 11.42
C SER A 26 -15.74 19.13 10.11
N ILE A 27 -15.27 20.13 9.34
CA ILE A 27 -15.85 20.50 8.06
C ILE A 27 -15.40 19.51 6.98
N PRO A 28 -16.31 18.84 6.25
CA PRO A 28 -15.97 17.79 5.29
C PRO A 28 -14.92 18.19 4.24
N TYR A 29 -15.00 19.42 3.74
CA TYR A 29 -14.04 19.95 2.76
C TYR A 29 -12.61 20.05 3.33
N VAL A 30 -12.47 20.58 4.55
CA VAL A 30 -11.19 20.75 5.22
C VAL A 30 -10.62 19.39 5.63
N GLN A 31 -11.47 18.51 6.19
CA GLN A 31 -11.09 17.16 6.60
C GLN A 31 -10.52 16.34 5.44
N ARG A 32 -11.25 16.30 4.32
CA ARG A 32 -10.80 15.68 3.06
C ARG A 32 -9.45 16.21 2.66
N GLY A 33 -9.32 17.52 2.73
CA GLY A 33 -8.07 18.18 2.45
C GLY A 33 -6.89 17.67 3.28
N ALA A 34 -7.05 17.65 4.60
CA ALA A 34 -6.01 17.23 5.53
C ALA A 34 -5.65 15.73 5.36
N ILE A 35 -6.62 14.87 5.07
CA ILE A 35 -6.40 13.42 4.91
C ILE A 35 -5.72 13.12 3.58
N PHE A 36 -6.29 13.59 2.47
CA PHE A 36 -5.87 13.20 1.13
C PHE A 36 -4.71 14.04 0.60
N LEU A 37 -4.56 15.29 1.06
CA LEU A 37 -3.59 16.26 0.55
C LEU A 37 -3.59 16.37 -0.99
N HIS A 38 -4.76 16.17 -1.59
CA HIS A 38 -4.96 16.01 -3.04
C HIS A 38 -4.58 17.27 -3.85
N TRP A 39 -4.50 18.44 -3.22
CA TRP A 39 -3.99 19.68 -3.83
C TRP A 39 -2.47 19.72 -3.96
N VAL A 40 -1.73 18.87 -3.24
CA VAL A 40 -0.27 18.83 -3.30
C VAL A 40 0.14 18.09 -4.57
N ARG A 41 0.38 18.83 -5.65
CA ARG A 41 0.75 18.28 -6.97
C ARG A 41 2.26 18.25 -7.14
N LEU A 42 2.86 17.16 -6.69
CA LEU A 42 4.29 16.88 -6.88
C LEU A 42 4.48 15.71 -7.85
N PRO A 43 5.37 15.84 -8.86
CA PRO A 43 6.09 17.06 -9.24
C PRO A 43 5.15 18.15 -9.80
N ILE A 44 5.54 19.41 -9.63
CA ILE A 44 4.73 20.57 -10.08
C ILE A 44 4.74 20.60 -11.60
N GLY A 45 3.56 20.74 -12.23
CA GLY A 45 3.45 20.80 -13.69
C GLY A 45 3.83 19.51 -14.40
N ALA A 46 3.68 18.36 -13.72
CA ALA A 46 3.97 17.06 -14.29
C ALA A 46 3.18 16.82 -15.60
N ASP A 47 3.91 16.49 -16.66
CA ASP A 47 3.40 15.91 -17.89
C ASP A 47 3.31 14.39 -17.76
N PHE A 48 2.12 13.86 -17.49
CA PHE A 48 1.91 12.42 -17.31
C PHE A 48 1.93 11.62 -18.61
N LYS A 49 1.90 12.29 -19.76
CA LYS A 49 1.98 11.64 -21.07
C LYS A 49 3.41 11.33 -21.49
N ALA A 50 4.39 11.88 -20.77
CA ALA A 50 5.82 11.67 -20.98
C ALA A 50 6.50 11.05 -19.73
N PRO A 51 6.22 9.77 -19.40
CA PRO A 51 6.83 9.07 -18.26
C PRO A 51 8.37 9.14 -18.24
N GLU A 52 9.00 9.29 -19.40
CA GLU A 52 10.45 9.39 -19.55
C GLU A 52 11.08 10.59 -18.85
N LYS A 53 10.31 11.66 -18.63
CA LYS A 53 10.73 12.83 -17.84
C LYS A 53 10.96 12.49 -16.36
N TYR A 54 10.52 11.33 -15.90
CA TYR A 54 10.62 10.89 -14.50
C TYR A 54 11.54 9.67 -14.34
N GLY A 55 12.55 9.57 -15.21
CA GLY A 55 13.57 8.54 -15.13
C GLY A 55 13.04 7.17 -15.53
N ILE A 56 12.14 7.11 -16.52
CA ILE A 56 11.65 5.87 -17.13
C ILE A 56 12.15 5.86 -18.57
N ILE A 57 12.44 4.69 -19.12
CA ILE A 57 12.85 4.62 -20.53
C ILE A 57 11.62 4.86 -21.43
N PRO A 58 11.72 5.62 -22.54
CA PRO A 58 10.57 5.94 -23.38
C PRO A 58 9.85 4.67 -23.85
N GLY A 59 8.53 4.66 -23.97
CA GLY A 59 7.78 3.50 -24.46
C GLY A 59 7.74 2.27 -23.54
N LYS A 60 8.38 2.27 -22.36
CA LYS A 60 8.17 1.21 -21.35
C LYS A 60 6.84 1.40 -20.59
N VAL A 61 6.33 2.62 -20.56
CA VAL A 61 5.08 2.98 -19.88
C VAL A 61 4.10 3.60 -20.86
N ARG A 62 2.89 3.07 -20.91
CA ARG A 62 1.75 3.72 -21.57
C ARG A 62 0.94 4.51 -20.56
N ASN A 63 0.54 5.73 -20.95
CA ASN A 63 -0.40 6.57 -20.21
C ASN A 63 -1.76 6.57 -20.89
N PHE A 64 -2.82 6.36 -20.12
CA PHE A 64 -4.21 6.41 -20.59
C PHE A 64 -5.13 6.79 -19.43
N TYR A 65 -6.42 6.93 -19.71
CA TYR A 65 -7.43 7.30 -18.74
C TYR A 65 -8.54 6.28 -18.70
N LEU A 66 -9.07 6.00 -17.51
CA LEU A 66 -10.22 5.13 -17.31
C LEU A 66 -11.38 5.93 -16.74
N LYS A 67 -12.59 5.65 -17.25
CA LYS A 67 -13.83 6.22 -16.72
C LYS A 67 -14.42 5.29 -15.67
N THR A 68 -14.62 5.79 -14.46
CA THR A 68 -15.28 5.09 -13.38
C THR A 68 -16.79 4.99 -13.61
N PRO A 69 -17.50 4.06 -12.97
CA PRO A 69 -18.95 3.93 -13.08
C PRO A 69 -19.74 5.20 -12.73
N ASP A 70 -19.21 6.03 -11.81
CA ASP A 70 -19.81 7.31 -11.43
C ASP A 70 -19.33 8.51 -12.27
N GLY A 71 -18.58 8.24 -13.34
CA GLY A 71 -18.24 9.21 -14.38
C GLY A 71 -16.96 9.99 -14.15
N ALA A 72 -16.21 9.72 -13.08
CA ALA A 72 -14.87 10.26 -12.89
C ALA A 72 -13.92 9.65 -13.94
N GLU A 73 -12.96 10.42 -14.40
CA GLU A 73 -11.86 9.96 -15.23
C GLU A 73 -10.57 9.93 -14.39
N ILE A 74 -9.89 8.79 -14.36
CA ILE A 74 -8.64 8.58 -13.61
C ILE A 74 -7.47 8.31 -14.56
N GLY A 75 -6.35 9.00 -14.35
CA GLY A 75 -5.13 8.79 -15.12
C GLY A 75 -4.37 7.55 -14.64
N VAL A 76 -3.92 6.73 -15.59
CA VAL A 76 -3.30 5.43 -15.33
C VAL A 76 -1.98 5.31 -16.11
N TRP A 77 -0.98 4.76 -15.44
CA TRP A 77 0.26 4.27 -16.04
C TRP A 77 0.31 2.75 -15.97
N HIS A 78 0.59 2.13 -17.11
CA HIS A 78 0.92 0.70 -17.20
C HIS A 78 2.34 0.55 -17.73
N ALA A 79 3.23 0.04 -16.88
CA ALA A 79 4.60 -0.32 -17.20
C ALA A 79 4.72 -1.80 -17.49
N ILE A 80 5.38 -2.17 -18.59
CA ILE A 80 5.67 -3.57 -18.92
C ILE A 80 6.96 -4.06 -18.24
N PRO A 81 7.11 -5.39 -18.06
CA PRO A 81 8.34 -6.00 -17.61
C PRO A 81 9.54 -5.60 -18.48
N GLU A 82 10.71 -5.43 -17.85
CA GLU A 82 11.96 -5.07 -18.53
C GLU A 82 12.34 -6.11 -19.58
N GLY A 83 12.18 -7.40 -19.29
CA GLY A 83 12.46 -8.46 -20.25
C GLY A 83 11.60 -8.33 -21.51
N VAL A 84 10.30 -8.06 -21.36
CA VAL A 84 9.36 -7.86 -22.49
C VAL A 84 9.80 -6.66 -23.33
N TYR A 85 10.13 -5.56 -22.66
CA TYR A 85 10.59 -4.34 -23.29
C TYR A 85 11.91 -4.55 -24.08
N VAL A 86 12.91 -5.20 -23.47
CA VAL A 86 14.20 -5.50 -24.10
C VAL A 86 14.02 -6.43 -25.29
N ARG A 87 13.22 -7.49 -25.17
CA ARG A 87 12.96 -8.41 -26.29
C ARG A 87 12.27 -7.71 -27.47
N HIS A 88 11.34 -6.80 -27.18
CA HIS A 88 10.71 -5.99 -28.23
C HIS A 88 11.75 -5.10 -28.93
N SER A 89 12.56 -4.39 -28.14
CA SER A 89 13.60 -3.48 -28.66
C SER A 89 14.66 -4.21 -29.49
N GLN A 90 15.12 -5.37 -29.03
CA GLN A 90 16.12 -6.19 -29.75
C GLN A 90 15.59 -6.74 -31.08
N LYS A 91 14.35 -7.21 -31.13
CA LYS A 91 13.75 -7.72 -32.38
C LYS A 91 13.65 -6.66 -33.47
N ASN A 92 13.50 -5.40 -33.08
CA ASN A 92 13.31 -4.29 -34.01
C ASN A 92 14.59 -3.50 -34.30
N ALA A 93 15.70 -3.83 -33.64
CA ALA A 93 16.99 -3.23 -33.90
C ALA A 93 17.76 -4.06 -34.94
N GLN A 94 17.88 -3.55 -36.16
CA GLN A 94 18.73 -4.13 -37.21
C GLN A 94 20.24 -3.84 -37.01
N SER A 95 20.66 -3.22 -35.90
CA SER A 95 22.04 -2.80 -35.67
C SER A 95 22.55 -3.23 -34.30
N GLN A 96 23.86 -3.45 -34.22
CA GLN A 96 24.60 -3.81 -33.00
C GLN A 96 24.47 -2.73 -31.89
N ASP A 97 24.03 -1.51 -32.26
CA ASP A 97 23.85 -0.34 -31.40
C ASP A 97 22.37 -0.06 -31.03
N TRP A 98 21.57 -1.12 -30.87
CA TRP A 98 20.15 -1.04 -30.48
C TRP A 98 19.87 -0.12 -29.28
N PHE A 99 20.83 -0.01 -28.37
CA PHE A 99 20.75 0.84 -27.17
C PHE A 99 20.78 2.33 -27.49
N PHE A 100 21.52 2.75 -28.53
CA PHE A 100 21.69 4.17 -28.91
C PHE A 100 20.69 4.63 -29.97
N ASN A 101 20.12 3.71 -30.77
CA ASN A 101 19.15 4.00 -31.84
C ASN A 101 17.68 3.93 -31.38
N TYR A 102 17.43 4.02 -30.08
CA TYR A 102 16.11 3.81 -29.47
C TYR A 102 15.07 4.91 -29.76
N GLN A 103 15.49 6.07 -30.26
CA GLN A 103 14.71 7.33 -30.17
C GLN A 103 13.36 7.39 -30.91
N GLU A 104 12.93 6.38 -31.68
CA GLU A 104 11.71 6.51 -32.51
C GLU A 104 10.72 5.34 -32.48
N GLN A 105 11.03 4.21 -31.83
CA GLN A 105 10.13 3.06 -31.90
C GLN A 105 9.06 3.08 -30.81
N LYS A 106 7.87 3.52 -31.20
CA LYS A 106 6.66 3.40 -30.37
C LYS A 106 6.36 1.92 -30.13
N VAL A 107 6.45 1.49 -28.87
CA VAL A 107 6.01 0.14 -28.45
C VAL A 107 4.51 -0.01 -28.79
N PRO A 108 4.11 -1.00 -29.61
CA PRO A 108 2.70 -1.20 -29.98
C PRO A 108 1.82 -1.59 -28.79
N GLU A 109 0.56 -1.15 -28.78
CA GLU A 109 -0.41 -1.50 -27.71
C GLU A 109 -0.54 -3.01 -27.48
N ALA A 110 -0.45 -3.82 -28.55
CA ALA A 110 -0.48 -5.27 -28.47
C ALA A 110 0.63 -5.87 -27.58
N VAL A 111 1.79 -5.21 -27.46
CA VAL A 111 2.88 -5.65 -26.57
C VAL A 111 2.48 -5.46 -25.11
N TYR A 112 1.88 -4.31 -24.78
CA TYR A 112 1.37 -4.05 -23.44
C TYR A 112 0.22 -5.00 -23.08
N ASP A 113 -0.72 -5.23 -24.00
CA ASP A 113 -1.85 -6.13 -23.75
C ASP A 113 -1.39 -7.59 -23.61
N SER A 114 -0.41 -8.01 -24.41
CA SER A 114 0.23 -9.32 -24.26
C SER A 114 0.94 -9.45 -22.91
N ALA A 115 1.65 -8.40 -22.46
CA ALA A 115 2.35 -8.41 -21.19
C ALA A 115 1.38 -8.59 -20.00
N LEU A 116 0.23 -7.89 -19.99
CA LEU A 116 -0.80 -8.06 -18.96
C LEU A 116 -1.35 -9.48 -18.88
N LYS A 117 -1.54 -10.13 -20.03
CA LYS A 117 -2.06 -11.51 -20.10
C LYS A 117 -1.06 -12.56 -19.63
N THR A 118 0.23 -12.34 -19.93
CA THR A 118 1.27 -13.37 -19.80
C THR A 118 2.15 -13.21 -18.57
N HIS A 119 2.18 -12.03 -17.95
CA HIS A 119 3.06 -11.73 -16.83
C HIS A 119 2.29 -11.37 -15.56
N LYS A 120 2.95 -11.58 -14.41
CA LYS A 120 2.44 -11.11 -13.12
C LYS A 120 2.36 -9.58 -13.11
N THR A 121 1.38 -9.05 -12.37
CA THR A 121 1.08 -7.62 -12.35
C THR A 121 0.99 -7.13 -10.91
N VAL A 122 1.64 -6.01 -10.61
CA VAL A 122 1.43 -5.27 -9.37
C VAL A 122 0.49 -4.10 -9.65
N LEU A 123 -0.70 -4.11 -9.05
CA LEU A 123 -1.62 -2.98 -9.02
C LEU A 123 -1.31 -2.14 -7.78
N TYR A 124 -0.74 -0.96 -7.98
CA TYR A 124 -0.22 -0.11 -6.89
C TYR A 124 -1.05 1.15 -6.67
N SER A 125 -1.63 1.23 -5.46
CA SER A 125 -2.36 2.38 -4.92
C SER A 125 -1.41 3.29 -4.11
N HIS A 126 -1.20 4.52 -4.55
CA HIS A 126 -0.24 5.42 -3.91
C HIS A 126 -0.76 6.05 -2.60
N GLY A 127 0.14 6.66 -1.82
CA GLY A 127 -0.20 7.36 -0.56
C GLY A 127 -0.95 8.68 -0.74
N ASN A 128 -1.12 9.46 0.33
CA ASN A 128 -1.66 10.81 0.20
C ASN A 128 -0.69 11.73 -0.56
N ALA A 129 -1.20 12.89 -1.01
CA ALA A 129 -0.45 13.87 -1.79
C ALA A 129 0.18 13.35 -3.10
N ALA A 130 0.80 14.29 -3.81
CA ALA A 130 1.63 14.06 -4.98
C ALA A 130 0.89 13.31 -6.10
N SER A 131 1.64 12.64 -6.97
CA SER A 131 1.11 11.97 -8.16
C SER A 131 1.90 10.70 -8.49
N ARG A 132 1.41 9.88 -9.42
CA ARG A 132 2.13 8.70 -9.93
C ARG A 132 3.53 9.00 -10.48
N ALA A 133 3.79 10.25 -10.88
CA ALA A 133 5.09 10.74 -11.34
C ALA A 133 6.07 11.12 -10.22
N GLN A 134 5.70 10.98 -8.94
CA GLN A 134 6.59 11.32 -7.83
C GLN A 134 7.85 10.43 -7.83
N GLY A 135 9.02 11.04 -7.62
CA GLY A 135 10.33 10.40 -7.81
C GLY A 135 10.46 9.02 -7.16
N PHE A 136 10.13 8.89 -5.87
CA PHE A 136 10.18 7.58 -5.22
C PHE A 136 9.23 6.56 -5.89
N ARG A 137 7.99 6.93 -6.24
CA ARG A 137 7.01 6.03 -6.87
C ARG A 137 7.52 5.51 -8.22
N THR A 138 8.19 6.34 -9.00
CA THR A 138 8.85 5.90 -10.25
C THR A 138 10.05 4.98 -9.99
N SER A 139 10.75 5.14 -8.87
CA SER A 139 11.79 4.19 -8.43
C SER A 139 11.20 2.82 -8.08
N LEU A 140 10.04 2.76 -7.42
CA LEU A 140 9.35 1.49 -7.19
C LEU A 140 8.89 0.84 -8.50
N LEU A 141 8.32 1.63 -9.42
CA LEU A 141 7.95 1.14 -10.75
C LEU A 141 9.16 0.50 -11.46
N ARG A 142 10.30 1.18 -11.48
CA ARG A 142 11.54 0.62 -12.05
C ARG A 142 12.00 -0.64 -11.32
N GLY A 143 11.95 -0.63 -10.00
CA GLY A 143 12.26 -1.80 -9.17
C GLY A 143 11.42 -3.00 -9.60
N ILE A 144 10.09 -2.91 -9.48
CA ILE A 144 9.16 -4.01 -9.75
C ILE A 144 9.18 -4.50 -11.20
N THR A 145 9.37 -3.59 -12.17
CA THR A 145 9.37 -3.97 -13.58
C THR A 145 10.65 -4.68 -14.02
N ASN A 146 11.73 -4.60 -13.25
CA ASN A 146 12.96 -5.33 -13.56
C ASN A 146 12.85 -6.80 -13.12
N PRO A 147 13.63 -7.72 -13.72
CA PRO A 147 13.81 -9.08 -13.19
C PRO A 147 14.56 -9.00 -11.87
N VAL A 148 13.79 -8.78 -10.81
CA VAL A 148 14.26 -8.50 -9.46
C VAL A 148 14.69 -9.82 -8.81
N TYR A 149 16.00 -9.96 -8.61
CA TYR A 149 16.63 -10.96 -7.74
C TYR A 149 16.21 -12.42 -7.97
N GLY A 150 15.99 -12.79 -9.24
CA GLY A 150 15.68 -14.17 -9.64
C GLY A 150 14.21 -14.58 -9.51
N ALA A 151 13.30 -13.65 -9.20
CA ALA A 151 11.85 -13.86 -9.19
C ALA A 151 11.21 -13.23 -10.43
N CYS A 152 10.36 -13.99 -11.13
CA CYS A 152 9.81 -13.66 -12.46
C CYS A 152 10.90 -13.30 -13.49
N ASP A 153 11.27 -14.25 -14.35
CA ASP A 153 12.42 -14.18 -15.27
C ASP A 153 12.54 -12.88 -16.08
N GLU A 154 11.42 -12.23 -16.36
CA GLU A 154 11.36 -11.02 -17.20
C GLU A 154 10.97 -9.75 -16.44
N GLY A 155 10.70 -9.85 -15.13
CA GLY A 155 10.07 -8.82 -14.31
C GLY A 155 8.54 -8.91 -14.30
N MET A 156 7.88 -7.87 -13.78
CA MET A 156 6.42 -7.81 -13.63
C MET A 156 5.83 -6.57 -14.29
N ASN A 157 4.55 -6.64 -14.70
CA ASN A 157 3.81 -5.42 -15.02
C ASN A 157 3.64 -4.58 -13.75
N PHE A 158 3.65 -3.26 -13.89
CA PHE A 158 3.32 -2.34 -12.81
C PHE A 158 2.25 -1.37 -13.28
N VAL A 159 1.08 -1.42 -12.63
CA VAL A 159 -0.04 -0.54 -12.93
C VAL A 159 -0.27 0.38 -11.74
N THR A 160 -0.21 1.69 -11.98
CA THR A 160 -0.51 2.70 -10.97
C THR A 160 -1.36 3.80 -11.57
N TYR A 161 -2.08 4.53 -10.73
CA TYR A 161 -3.10 5.48 -11.13
C TYR A 161 -3.17 6.60 -10.10
N ASP A 162 -3.60 7.79 -10.52
CA ASP A 162 -3.93 8.87 -9.60
C ASP A 162 -5.43 8.85 -9.28
N TYR A 163 -5.78 8.93 -8.00
CA TYR A 163 -7.17 8.95 -7.58
C TYR A 163 -7.93 10.17 -8.12
N ARG A 164 -9.27 10.12 -8.12
CA ARG A 164 -10.09 11.30 -8.37
C ARG A 164 -9.68 12.45 -7.44
N GLY A 165 -9.56 13.64 -8.01
CA GLY A 165 -9.10 14.84 -7.32
C GLY A 165 -7.59 15.00 -7.22
N PHE A 166 -6.79 14.03 -7.66
CA PHE A 166 -5.33 14.10 -7.69
C PHE A 166 -4.82 14.38 -9.10
N ALA A 167 -3.63 15.00 -9.18
CA ALA A 167 -2.85 15.09 -10.41
C ALA A 167 -3.66 15.56 -11.64
N ASP A 168 -3.64 14.78 -12.71
CA ASP A 168 -4.39 14.95 -13.95
C ASP A 168 -5.68 14.11 -14.03
N SER A 169 -6.04 13.41 -12.95
CA SER A 169 -7.36 12.79 -12.81
C SER A 169 -8.43 13.87 -12.59
N SER A 170 -9.69 13.47 -12.71
CA SER A 170 -10.85 14.34 -12.61
C SER A 170 -10.78 15.28 -11.41
N PRO A 171 -11.07 16.57 -11.56
CA PRO A 171 -10.77 17.56 -10.54
C PRO A 171 -11.66 17.41 -9.30
N ALA A 172 -11.07 17.66 -8.13
CA ALA A 172 -11.72 17.49 -6.83
C ALA A 172 -12.99 18.35 -6.64
N LYS A 173 -13.15 19.41 -7.43
CA LYS A 173 -14.36 20.25 -7.44
C LYS A 173 -15.61 19.47 -7.87
N PHE A 174 -15.46 18.55 -8.83
CA PHE A 174 -16.57 17.74 -9.35
C PHE A 174 -16.54 16.32 -8.77
N PHE A 175 -15.34 15.79 -8.55
CA PHE A 175 -15.12 14.44 -8.02
C PHE A 175 -14.23 14.51 -6.77
N PRO A 176 -14.78 14.97 -5.63
CA PRO A 176 -14.01 15.12 -4.41
C PRO A 176 -13.55 13.76 -3.88
N PRO A 177 -12.26 13.59 -3.49
CA PRO A 177 -11.78 12.33 -2.95
C PRO A 177 -12.53 11.93 -1.67
N SER A 178 -12.82 10.65 -1.54
CA SER A 178 -13.50 10.04 -0.40
C SER A 178 -13.06 8.58 -0.29
N GLU A 179 -13.31 7.94 0.85
CA GLU A 179 -13.01 6.51 1.04
C GLU A 179 -13.60 5.65 -0.09
N GLU A 180 -14.92 5.70 -0.29
CA GLU A 180 -15.58 4.93 -1.35
C GLU A 180 -15.17 5.37 -2.75
N GLY A 181 -14.89 6.66 -2.97
CA GLY A 181 -14.42 7.15 -4.27
C GLY A 181 -13.07 6.56 -4.66
N LEU A 182 -12.11 6.54 -3.72
CA LEU A 182 -10.78 5.95 -3.96
C LEU A 182 -10.87 4.42 -4.15
N ILE A 183 -11.74 3.74 -3.40
CA ILE A 183 -11.96 2.29 -3.59
C ILE A 183 -12.60 2.02 -4.96
N LEU A 184 -13.51 2.87 -5.42
CA LEU A 184 -14.12 2.78 -6.74
C LEU A 184 -13.11 3.03 -7.87
N ASP A 185 -12.20 4.00 -7.68
CA ASP A 185 -11.10 4.24 -8.61
C ASP A 185 -10.21 2.99 -8.72
N ALA A 186 -9.79 2.44 -7.58
CA ALA A 186 -8.97 1.22 -7.51
C ALA A 186 -9.66 0.02 -8.18
N LYS A 187 -10.97 -0.15 -7.93
CA LYS A 187 -11.79 -1.18 -8.53
C LYS A 187 -11.89 -1.03 -10.04
N THR A 188 -12.02 0.20 -10.54
CA THR A 188 -12.06 0.49 -11.98
C THR A 188 -10.76 0.06 -12.66
N VAL A 189 -9.61 0.29 -12.02
CA VAL A 189 -8.31 -0.16 -12.55
C VAL A 189 -8.17 -1.68 -12.48
N TRP A 190 -8.57 -2.31 -11.38
CA TRP A 190 -8.61 -3.77 -11.25
C TRP A 190 -9.44 -4.42 -12.37
N ASP A 191 -10.66 -3.91 -12.60
CA ASP A 191 -11.57 -4.42 -13.62
C ASP A 191 -10.98 -4.26 -15.02
N TRP A 192 -10.31 -3.13 -15.29
CA TRP A 192 -9.60 -2.94 -16.54
C TRP A 192 -8.46 -3.97 -16.75
N ILE A 193 -7.67 -4.26 -15.71
CA ILE A 193 -6.58 -5.26 -15.79
C ILE A 193 -7.16 -6.64 -16.11
N VAL A 194 -8.18 -7.07 -15.37
CA VAL A 194 -8.82 -8.39 -15.56
C VAL A 194 -9.51 -8.48 -16.92
N ASN A 195 -10.26 -7.45 -17.33
CA ASN A 195 -10.94 -7.41 -18.63
C ASN A 195 -9.95 -7.33 -19.81
N SER A 196 -8.72 -6.88 -19.57
CA SER A 196 -7.63 -6.93 -20.55
C SER A 196 -7.04 -8.35 -20.71
N GLY A 197 -7.50 -9.32 -19.91
CA GLY A 197 -7.16 -10.74 -20.00
C GLY A 197 -6.14 -11.22 -18.95
N ALA A 198 -5.78 -10.39 -17.98
CA ALA A 198 -4.95 -10.85 -16.86
C ALA A 198 -5.77 -11.75 -15.94
N HIS A 199 -5.21 -12.91 -15.56
CA HIS A 199 -5.84 -13.77 -14.56
C HIS A 199 -5.77 -13.12 -13.16
N PRO A 200 -6.84 -13.11 -12.34
CA PRO A 200 -6.80 -12.51 -11.00
C PRO A 200 -5.66 -13.01 -10.11
N ASN A 201 -5.35 -14.32 -10.16
CA ASN A 201 -4.22 -14.93 -9.44
C ASN A 201 -2.82 -14.58 -10.00
N ASN A 202 -2.74 -13.69 -10.99
CA ASN A 202 -1.51 -13.05 -11.45
C ASN A 202 -1.38 -11.61 -10.96
N ILE A 203 -2.37 -11.08 -10.22
CA ILE A 203 -2.42 -9.69 -9.78
C ILE A 203 -2.14 -9.61 -8.29
N THR A 204 -1.03 -8.96 -7.93
CA THR A 204 -0.73 -8.54 -6.57
C THR A 204 -1.27 -7.14 -6.35
N ILE A 205 -2.16 -6.97 -5.36
CA ILE A 205 -2.66 -5.67 -4.96
C ILE A 205 -1.68 -5.09 -3.95
N ALA A 206 -1.13 -3.92 -4.24
CA ALA A 206 -0.14 -3.25 -3.41
C ALA A 206 -0.58 -1.83 -3.06
N GLY A 207 -0.18 -1.34 -1.90
CA GLY A 207 -0.42 0.05 -1.52
C GLY A 207 0.59 0.56 -0.51
N GLN A 208 0.78 1.88 -0.48
CA GLN A 208 1.64 2.54 0.52
C GLN A 208 0.88 3.62 1.27
N SER A 209 1.09 3.71 2.59
CA SER A 209 0.47 4.74 3.44
C SER A 209 -1.06 4.75 3.24
N LEU A 210 -1.68 5.89 2.90
CA LEU A 210 -3.11 5.96 2.54
C LEU A 210 -3.56 4.83 1.59
N GLY A 211 -2.73 4.50 0.60
CA GLY A 211 -3.00 3.45 -0.37
C GLY A 211 -3.14 2.05 0.24
N THR A 212 -2.64 1.78 1.46
CA THR A 212 -2.85 0.49 2.14
C THR A 212 -4.32 0.28 2.50
N GLY A 213 -5.00 1.34 2.93
CA GLY A 213 -6.44 1.27 3.22
C GLY A 213 -7.27 1.01 1.96
N VAL A 214 -6.92 1.69 0.86
CA VAL A 214 -7.55 1.48 -0.46
C VAL A 214 -7.31 0.05 -0.95
N SER A 215 -6.07 -0.43 -0.90
CA SER A 215 -5.68 -1.76 -1.37
C SER A 215 -6.28 -2.89 -0.54
N ALA A 216 -6.37 -2.74 0.80
CA ALA A 216 -7.06 -3.72 1.64
C ALA A 216 -8.57 -3.76 1.35
N ALA A 217 -9.21 -2.60 1.18
CA ALA A 217 -10.62 -2.53 0.83
C ALA A 217 -10.91 -3.08 -0.58
N LEU A 218 -10.04 -2.81 -1.55
CA LEU A 218 -10.13 -3.43 -2.88
C LEU A 218 -10.00 -4.95 -2.78
N ALA A 219 -8.97 -5.46 -2.11
CA ALA A 219 -8.73 -6.90 -1.96
C ALA A 219 -9.93 -7.60 -1.32
N GLN A 220 -10.45 -7.05 -0.21
CA GLN A 220 -11.66 -7.56 0.43
C GLN A 220 -12.86 -7.55 -0.52
N ARG A 221 -13.04 -6.47 -1.28
CA ARG A 221 -14.18 -6.31 -2.20
C ARG A 221 -14.13 -7.32 -3.36
N VAL A 222 -12.98 -7.52 -3.99
CA VAL A 222 -12.85 -8.46 -5.12
C VAL A 222 -12.95 -9.92 -4.66
N ILE A 223 -12.44 -10.23 -3.46
CA ILE A 223 -12.58 -11.58 -2.86
C ILE A 223 -14.04 -11.85 -2.54
N THR A 224 -14.70 -10.96 -1.80
CA THR A 224 -16.04 -11.23 -1.25
C THR A 224 -17.19 -10.99 -2.22
N LYS A 225 -17.05 -10.04 -3.16
CA LYS A 225 -18.14 -9.68 -4.09
C LYS A 225 -17.96 -10.26 -5.49
N ASP A 226 -16.72 -10.35 -5.96
CA ASP A 226 -16.42 -10.81 -7.32
C ASP A 226 -15.93 -12.27 -7.35
N ASN A 227 -15.75 -12.89 -6.17
CA ASN A 227 -15.16 -14.23 -6.01
C ASN A 227 -13.80 -14.37 -6.73
N ALA A 228 -13.05 -13.27 -6.77
CA ALA A 228 -11.74 -13.21 -7.42
C ALA A 228 -10.64 -13.35 -6.38
N LYS A 229 -9.66 -14.22 -6.66
CA LYS A 229 -8.50 -14.43 -5.78
C LYS A 229 -7.28 -13.67 -6.31
N PRO A 230 -6.95 -12.47 -5.78
CA PRO A 230 -5.68 -11.83 -6.07
C PRO A 230 -4.52 -12.71 -5.59
N LYS A 231 -3.37 -12.58 -6.23
CA LYS A 231 -2.16 -13.34 -5.89
C LYS A 231 -1.67 -13.04 -4.47
N ALA A 232 -1.68 -11.76 -4.12
CA ALA A 232 -1.26 -11.28 -2.81
C ALA A 232 -1.79 -9.88 -2.51
N LEU A 233 -1.76 -9.51 -1.23
CA LEU A 233 -1.92 -8.15 -0.73
C LEU A 233 -0.62 -7.67 -0.08
N CYS A 234 0.00 -6.63 -0.66
CA CYS A 234 1.22 -6.01 -0.14
C CYS A 234 0.92 -4.62 0.44
N LEU A 235 1.11 -4.44 1.75
CA LEU A 235 0.87 -3.17 2.44
C LEU A 235 2.18 -2.59 2.98
N VAL A 236 2.55 -1.40 2.48
CA VAL A 236 3.78 -0.69 2.87
C VAL A 236 3.42 0.50 3.76
N ALA A 237 4.07 0.59 4.92
CA ALA A 237 3.75 1.54 5.99
C ALA A 237 2.24 1.57 6.33
N PRO A 238 1.60 0.40 6.60
CA PRO A 238 0.17 0.34 6.82
C PRO A 238 -0.27 0.96 8.15
N PHE A 239 -1.51 1.41 8.16
CA PHE A 239 -2.22 1.83 9.36
C PHE A 239 -3.45 0.94 9.61
N THR A 240 -3.86 0.82 10.88
CA THR A 240 -5.02 0.00 11.29
C THR A 240 -6.35 0.64 10.90
N SER A 241 -6.50 1.94 11.14
CA SER A 241 -7.56 2.81 10.63
C SER A 241 -7.14 4.28 10.74
N ILE A 242 -7.75 5.18 9.97
CA ILE A 242 -7.51 6.63 10.13
C ILE A 242 -7.89 7.10 11.54
N PRO A 243 -9.04 6.73 12.14
CA PRO A 243 -9.35 7.12 13.51
C PRO A 243 -8.26 6.73 14.51
N GLU A 244 -7.71 5.51 14.41
CA GLU A 244 -6.64 5.07 15.29
C GLU A 244 -5.32 5.80 15.03
N LEU A 245 -4.98 6.02 13.76
CA LEU A 245 -3.82 6.81 13.37
C LEU A 245 -3.90 8.24 13.93
N LEU A 246 -5.06 8.90 13.83
CA LEU A 246 -5.26 10.27 14.33
C LEU A 246 -5.12 10.41 15.86
N ARG A 247 -5.17 9.32 16.63
CA ARG A 247 -4.91 9.36 18.08
C ARG A 247 -3.43 9.60 18.38
N THR A 248 -2.54 9.10 17.53
CA THR A 248 -1.08 9.17 17.69
C THR A 248 -0.44 10.14 16.71
N TYR A 249 -1.14 10.51 15.64
CA TYR A 249 -0.65 11.36 14.57
C TYR A 249 -0.56 12.84 14.96
N SER A 250 0.51 13.48 14.51
CA SER A 250 0.71 14.93 14.60
C SER A 250 0.69 15.52 13.20
N LEU A 251 -0.28 16.39 12.92
CA LEU A 251 -0.35 17.08 11.63
C LEU A 251 0.90 17.95 11.46
N PHE A 252 1.56 17.80 10.31
CA PHE A 252 2.83 18.48 10.01
C PHE A 252 3.92 18.29 11.07
N LYS A 253 3.86 17.23 11.89
CA LYS A 253 4.80 16.96 12.99
C LYS A 253 4.83 18.04 14.08
N LEU A 254 3.85 18.95 14.07
CA LEU A 254 3.83 20.15 14.92
C LEU A 254 2.52 20.32 15.67
N ILE A 255 1.40 19.90 15.09
CA ILE A 255 0.08 20.08 15.68
C ILE A 255 -0.47 18.72 16.09
N PRO A 256 -0.42 18.36 17.39
CA PRO A 256 -1.02 17.13 17.86
C PRO A 256 -2.54 17.27 17.77
N ILE A 257 -3.16 16.74 16.71
CA ILE A 257 -4.57 17.01 16.40
C ILE A 257 -5.48 16.55 17.56
N LEU A 258 -5.15 15.43 18.20
CA LEU A 258 -5.98 14.90 19.28
C LEU A 258 -5.22 14.52 20.55
N GLN A 259 -3.88 14.66 20.63
CA GLN A 259 -3.15 14.31 21.86
C GLN A 259 -3.61 15.10 23.10
N PRO A 260 -3.98 16.39 23.02
CA PRO A 260 -4.52 17.11 24.18
C PRO A 260 -5.82 16.52 24.74
N PHE A 261 -6.56 15.73 23.94
CA PHE A 261 -7.77 15.02 24.37
C PHE A 261 -7.51 13.57 24.82
N ALA A 262 -6.26 13.13 24.86
CA ALA A 262 -5.90 11.77 25.28
C ALA A 262 -6.32 11.43 26.72
N TRP A 263 -6.61 12.44 27.55
CA TRP A 263 -7.17 12.28 28.90
C TRP A 263 -8.63 11.81 28.91
N PHE A 264 -9.34 11.93 27.78
CA PHE A 264 -10.74 11.49 27.62
C PHE A 264 -10.89 10.54 26.42
N PRO A 265 -10.29 9.33 26.47
CA PRO A 265 -10.19 8.43 25.32
C PRO A 265 -11.56 8.00 24.77
N HIS A 266 -12.57 7.85 25.64
CA HIS A 266 -13.91 7.46 25.21
C HIS A 266 -14.63 8.58 24.43
N LEU A 267 -14.53 9.83 24.90
CA LEU A 267 -15.09 10.99 24.20
C LEU A 267 -14.41 11.20 22.85
N GLN A 268 -13.07 11.07 22.81
CA GLN A 268 -12.29 11.14 21.58
C GLN A 268 -12.73 10.05 20.57
N ALA A 269 -12.97 8.82 21.04
CA ALA A 269 -13.44 7.74 20.18
C ALA A 269 -14.83 8.03 19.60
N VAL A 270 -15.77 8.52 20.40
CA VAL A 270 -17.13 8.88 19.95
C VAL A 270 -17.09 10.04 18.94
N ILE A 271 -16.27 11.07 19.19
CA ILE A 271 -16.13 12.21 18.27
C ILE A 271 -15.54 11.73 16.94
N LEU A 272 -14.44 10.98 16.97
CA LEU A 272 -13.84 10.44 15.76
C LEU A 272 -14.83 9.57 14.97
N ASP A 273 -15.57 8.69 15.65
CA ASP A 273 -16.51 7.81 14.97
C ASP A 273 -17.67 8.57 14.29
N LYS A 274 -18.16 9.66 14.91
CA LYS A 274 -19.28 10.46 14.38
C LYS A 274 -18.87 11.53 13.37
N VAL A 275 -17.68 12.12 13.53
CA VAL A 275 -17.25 13.30 12.77
C VAL A 275 -16.33 12.94 11.61
N LEU A 276 -15.55 11.86 11.74
CA LEU A 276 -14.62 11.45 10.70
C LEU A 276 -15.36 10.67 9.60
N LEU A 277 -15.38 11.25 8.40
CA LEU A 277 -16.06 10.67 7.24
C LEU A 277 -15.24 9.57 6.55
N THR A 278 -13.91 9.64 6.66
CA THR A 278 -12.98 8.69 6.03
C THR A 278 -12.28 7.91 7.14
N LYS A 279 -12.53 6.60 7.19
CA LYS A 279 -12.08 5.70 8.25
C LYS A 279 -11.04 4.70 7.79
N PHE A 280 -11.17 4.11 6.60
CA PHE A 280 -10.33 3.03 6.07
C PHE A 280 -9.99 1.99 7.15
N ASN A 281 -10.98 1.20 7.56
CA ASN A 281 -10.84 0.25 8.67
C ASN A 281 -10.07 -1.03 8.30
N THR A 282 -8.80 -0.89 7.89
CA THR A 282 -7.90 -1.99 7.49
C THR A 282 -7.92 -3.15 8.50
N LYS A 283 -7.87 -2.85 9.79
CA LYS A 283 -7.87 -3.86 10.87
C LYS A 283 -9.10 -4.77 10.87
N GLU A 284 -10.27 -4.25 10.50
CA GLU A 284 -11.49 -5.06 10.42
C GLU A 284 -11.56 -5.83 9.09
N LEU A 285 -11.07 -5.23 8.00
CA LEU A 285 -11.09 -5.86 6.68
C LEU A 285 -10.08 -7.01 6.56
N ILE A 286 -8.90 -6.87 7.17
CA ILE A 286 -7.77 -7.77 6.93
C ILE A 286 -8.02 -9.22 7.35
N SER A 287 -8.89 -9.45 8.33
CA SER A 287 -9.29 -10.78 8.78
C SER A 287 -10.08 -11.56 7.73
N SER A 288 -10.73 -10.88 6.79
CA SER A 288 -11.51 -11.52 5.70
C SER A 288 -10.71 -11.70 4.41
N ILE A 289 -9.45 -11.26 4.39
CA ILE A 289 -8.58 -11.33 3.22
C ILE A 289 -7.74 -12.60 3.35
N ASN A 290 -8.11 -13.65 2.62
CA ASN A 290 -7.48 -14.98 2.68
C ASN A 290 -6.44 -15.25 1.58
N THR A 291 -5.90 -14.22 0.93
CA THR A 291 -4.74 -14.36 0.02
C THR A 291 -3.41 -14.29 0.79
N SER A 292 -2.28 -14.48 0.12
CA SER A 292 -0.96 -14.20 0.68
C SER A 292 -0.83 -12.71 1.06
N ILE A 293 -0.25 -12.39 2.22
CA ILE A 293 -0.14 -11.02 2.74
C ILE A 293 1.32 -10.67 3.04
N LEU A 294 1.77 -9.51 2.56
CA LEU A 294 3.05 -8.90 2.93
C LEU A 294 2.79 -7.57 3.63
N LEU A 295 3.28 -7.43 4.85
CA LEU A 295 3.32 -6.18 5.60
C LEU A 295 4.76 -5.68 5.65
N ILE A 296 5.01 -4.42 5.30
CA ILE A 296 6.34 -3.82 5.33
C ILE A 296 6.26 -2.53 6.12
N HIS A 297 7.07 -2.40 7.17
CA HIS A 297 7.14 -1.18 7.99
C HIS A 297 8.57 -0.85 8.39
N ALA A 298 8.85 0.43 8.65
CA ALA A 298 10.14 0.86 9.21
C ALA A 298 9.99 1.34 10.64
N LYS A 299 10.85 0.87 11.56
CA LYS A 299 10.89 1.27 12.97
C LYS A 299 11.08 2.78 13.15
N ASN A 300 11.75 3.44 12.21
CA ASN A 300 11.98 4.89 12.20
C ASN A 300 10.94 5.68 11.37
N ASP A 301 9.79 5.09 11.02
CA ASP A 301 8.68 5.81 10.39
C ASP A 301 8.12 6.87 11.34
N LYS A 302 8.16 8.13 10.89
CA LYS A 302 7.72 9.30 11.66
C LYS A 302 6.28 9.74 11.33
N ASP A 303 5.66 9.11 10.34
CA ASP A 303 4.34 9.48 9.85
C ASP A 303 3.30 8.44 10.29
N VAL A 304 3.63 7.14 10.22
CA VAL A 304 2.79 6.05 10.74
C VAL A 304 3.57 5.21 11.77
N PRO A 305 3.14 5.15 13.04
CA PRO A 305 3.81 4.34 14.04
C PRO A 305 3.89 2.85 13.67
N PRO A 306 5.05 2.18 13.89
CA PRO A 306 5.22 0.75 13.58
C PRO A 306 4.26 -0.18 14.30
N SER A 307 3.68 0.26 15.43
CA SER A 307 2.66 -0.50 16.15
C SER A 307 1.44 -0.83 15.30
N HIS A 308 1.08 0.02 14.33
CA HIS A 308 -0.06 -0.29 13.45
C HIS A 308 0.17 -1.55 12.62
N SER A 309 1.36 -1.70 12.03
CA SER A 309 1.70 -2.91 11.26
C SER A 309 1.74 -4.16 12.15
N ARG A 310 2.26 -4.05 13.38
CA ARG A 310 2.26 -5.16 14.35
C ARG A 310 0.85 -5.58 14.78
N VAL A 311 -0.04 -4.63 15.04
CA VAL A 311 -1.45 -4.91 15.36
C VAL A 311 -2.15 -5.61 14.18
N LEU A 312 -1.84 -5.23 12.94
CA LEU A 312 -2.37 -5.93 11.77
C LEU A 312 -1.84 -7.37 11.67
N LEU A 313 -0.55 -7.59 11.91
CA LEU A 313 0.04 -8.94 11.98
C LEU A 313 -0.65 -9.81 13.04
N GLU A 314 -0.81 -9.28 14.26
CA GLU A 314 -1.50 -9.98 15.36
C GLU A 314 -2.94 -10.32 14.98
N LYS A 315 -3.66 -9.39 14.35
CA LYS A 315 -5.02 -9.62 13.87
C LYS A 315 -5.08 -10.70 12.80
N ILE A 316 -4.12 -10.74 11.88
CA ILE A 316 -4.02 -11.82 10.87
C ILE A 316 -3.78 -13.16 11.58
N LEU A 317 -2.80 -13.23 12.49
CA LEU A 317 -2.46 -14.43 13.25
C LEU A 317 -3.66 -14.99 14.02
N GLN A 318 -4.38 -14.14 14.74
CA GLN A 318 -5.56 -14.53 15.52
C GLN A 318 -6.72 -15.10 14.68
N ASN A 319 -6.77 -14.76 13.38
CA ASN A 319 -7.82 -15.21 12.47
C ASN A 319 -7.33 -16.26 11.46
N SER A 320 -6.12 -16.81 11.64
CA SER A 320 -5.52 -17.75 10.72
C SER A 320 -5.48 -19.17 11.30
N THR A 321 -5.85 -20.16 10.49
CA THR A 321 -5.51 -21.56 10.76
C THR A 321 -4.10 -21.82 10.26
N ILE A 322 -3.14 -21.97 11.17
CA ILE A 322 -1.72 -22.13 10.84
C ILE A 322 -1.49 -23.50 10.19
N TYR A 323 -0.79 -23.50 9.06
CA TYR A 323 -0.36 -24.72 8.40
C TYR A 323 0.92 -25.23 9.07
N HIS A 324 0.86 -26.43 9.65
CA HIS A 324 2.01 -27.13 10.20
C HIS A 324 2.51 -28.17 9.20
N SER A 325 3.77 -28.07 8.80
CA SER A 325 4.43 -29.13 8.02
C SER A 325 4.89 -30.20 9.01
N ASP A 326 4.26 -31.39 9.00
CA ASP A 326 4.70 -32.54 9.78
C ASP A 326 6.11 -32.99 9.35
N GLN A 327 7.15 -32.41 9.95
CA GLN A 327 8.53 -32.88 9.86
C GLN A 327 9.22 -33.05 11.22
N LYS A 328 8.49 -33.09 12.33
CA LYS A 328 9.04 -33.42 13.66
C LYS A 328 8.31 -34.59 14.30
N SER A 329 8.47 -35.80 13.74
CA SER A 329 8.33 -37.01 14.55
C SER A 329 9.65 -37.31 15.26
N ASN A 330 9.54 -37.75 16.51
CA ASN A 330 10.60 -38.21 17.43
C ASN A 330 11.37 -37.15 18.23
N LYS A 331 10.79 -36.73 19.37
CA LYS A 331 11.44 -36.95 20.66
C LYS A 331 10.44 -36.96 21.83
N ARG A 332 10.34 -38.16 22.41
CA ARG A 332 9.80 -38.52 23.72
C ARG A 332 10.49 -37.70 24.83
N ILE A 333 9.75 -37.17 25.82
CA ILE A 333 9.91 -37.42 27.27
C ILE A 333 9.40 -36.29 28.23
N HIS A 334 8.59 -36.77 29.18
CA HIS A 334 8.28 -36.39 30.58
C HIS A 334 7.68 -35.03 30.99
N THR A 335 6.51 -35.19 31.59
CA THR A 335 5.77 -34.37 32.54
C THR A 335 6.54 -34.04 33.82
N THR A 336 6.41 -32.80 34.32
CA THR A 336 6.16 -32.49 35.75
C THR A 336 5.57 -31.08 35.91
N HIS A 337 4.91 -30.89 37.05
CA HIS A 337 3.83 -29.95 37.34
C HIS A 337 4.22 -28.54 37.86
N HIS A 338 3.29 -27.61 37.61
CA HIS A 338 2.91 -26.39 38.37
C HIS A 338 3.89 -25.21 38.51
N THR A 339 3.59 -24.09 37.82
CA THR A 339 3.35 -22.77 38.44
C THR A 339 2.81 -21.73 37.42
N GLN A 340 1.77 -20.99 37.85
CA GLN A 340 1.27 -19.68 37.37
C GLN A 340 1.10 -19.45 35.86
N ALA A 341 -0.15 -19.22 35.44
CA ALA A 341 -0.54 -18.92 34.07
C ALA A 341 0.03 -17.59 33.57
N HIS A 342 1.30 -17.60 33.14
CA HIS A 342 1.75 -16.76 32.04
C HIS A 342 1.13 -17.30 30.76
N PHE A 343 0.65 -16.40 29.90
CA PHE A 343 0.15 -16.74 28.57
C PHE A 343 1.30 -17.36 27.76
N SER A 344 1.49 -18.67 27.90
CA SER A 344 2.37 -19.46 27.05
C SER A 344 1.56 -19.76 25.82
N LEU A 345 1.75 -18.94 24.79
CA LEU A 345 1.48 -19.34 23.42
C LEU A 345 2.28 -20.63 23.23
N SER A 346 1.61 -21.79 23.12
CA SER A 346 2.25 -22.89 22.41
C SER A 346 2.48 -22.35 21.00
N GLU A 347 3.74 -22.01 20.70
CA GLU A 347 4.08 -21.15 19.57
C GLU A 347 3.53 -21.75 18.26
N PRO A 348 2.71 -21.01 17.50
CA PRO A 348 2.51 -21.36 16.09
C PRO A 348 3.87 -21.43 15.39
N ASP A 349 4.01 -22.22 14.31
CA ASP A 349 5.24 -22.30 13.49
C ASP A 349 5.49 -20.96 12.75
N ILE A 350 5.69 -19.88 13.52
CA ILE A 350 6.09 -18.57 13.04
C ILE A 350 7.60 -18.63 12.90
N ASN A 351 8.05 -18.59 11.65
CA ASN A 351 9.45 -18.41 11.35
C ASN A 351 9.84 -16.96 11.66
N PHE A 352 10.78 -16.80 12.59
CA PHE A 352 11.42 -15.53 12.88
C PHE A 352 12.84 -15.54 12.33
N GLU A 353 13.18 -14.51 11.56
CA GLU A 353 14.52 -14.28 11.05
C GLU A 353 14.94 -12.85 11.36
N SER A 354 16.10 -12.70 12.01
CA SER A 354 16.73 -11.41 12.22
C SER A 354 17.80 -11.23 11.14
N LEU A 355 17.56 -10.28 10.23
CA LEU A 355 18.52 -9.91 9.20
C LEU A 355 19.41 -8.80 9.75
N ALA A 356 20.70 -9.12 9.94
CA ALA A 356 21.70 -8.17 10.38
C ALA A 356 21.62 -6.88 9.54
N GLU A 357 21.63 -5.74 10.22
CA GLU A 357 21.56 -4.38 9.65
C GLU A 357 20.26 -4.00 8.92
N TYR A 358 19.41 -4.96 8.53
CA TYR A 358 18.11 -4.67 7.91
C TYR A 358 16.98 -4.57 8.92
N GLY A 359 16.72 -5.60 9.72
CA GLY A 359 15.54 -5.67 10.59
C GLY A 359 15.07 -7.09 10.88
N GLU A 360 13.79 -7.22 11.21
CA GLU A 360 13.17 -8.49 11.62
C GLU A 360 12.15 -8.94 10.58
N ILE A 361 12.08 -10.25 10.34
CA ILE A 361 11.11 -10.90 9.47
C ILE A 361 10.34 -11.92 10.28
N TYR A 362 9.02 -11.82 10.23
CA TYR A 362 8.11 -12.81 10.77
C TYR A 362 7.35 -13.41 9.59
N SER A 363 7.28 -14.73 9.50
CA SER A 363 6.50 -15.39 8.46
C SER A 363 5.86 -16.67 8.93
N PHE A 364 4.68 -16.97 8.39
CA PHE A 364 3.96 -18.20 8.64
C PHE A 364 3.06 -18.51 7.44
N ASN A 365 2.63 -19.76 7.37
CA ASN A 365 1.68 -20.23 6.38
C ASN A 365 0.34 -20.45 7.04
N ARG A 366 -0.74 -20.09 6.33
CA ARG A 366 -2.11 -20.32 6.78
C ARG A 366 -2.92 -21.03 5.71
N VAL A 367 -3.84 -21.87 6.16
CA VAL A 367 -4.76 -22.59 5.28
C VAL A 367 -5.97 -21.71 4.99
N ASP A 368 -6.32 -21.58 3.72
CA ASP A 368 -7.59 -20.99 3.29
C ASP A 368 -8.75 -21.95 3.63
N PRO A 369 -9.69 -21.57 4.51
CA PRO A 369 -10.75 -22.48 4.94
C PRO A 369 -11.71 -22.87 3.81
N GLU A 370 -11.78 -22.10 2.71
CA GLU A 370 -12.74 -22.35 1.63
C GLU A 370 -12.23 -23.35 0.59
N ASN A 371 -10.92 -23.36 0.31
CA ASN A 371 -10.33 -24.16 -0.77
C ASN A 371 -9.07 -24.92 -0.36
N LEU A 372 -8.67 -24.85 0.91
CA LEU A 372 -7.52 -25.54 1.50
C LEU A 372 -6.15 -25.16 0.91
N SER A 373 -6.07 -24.09 0.09
CA SER A 373 -4.79 -23.58 -0.39
C SER A 373 -3.95 -22.96 0.73
N ILE A 374 -2.63 -23.02 0.58
CA ILE A 374 -1.70 -22.46 1.56
C ILE A 374 -1.33 -21.04 1.14
N ASN A 375 -1.65 -20.06 1.98
CA ASN A 375 -1.29 -18.66 1.77
C ASN A 375 -0.18 -18.26 2.74
N ARG A 376 0.79 -17.51 2.25
CA ARG A 376 1.93 -17.06 3.04
C ARG A 376 1.68 -15.67 3.61
N VAL A 377 1.99 -15.49 4.89
CA VAL A 377 1.99 -14.18 5.54
C VAL A 377 3.43 -13.82 5.90
N ILE A 378 3.86 -12.62 5.54
CA ILE A 378 5.19 -12.08 5.83
C ILE A 378 5.02 -10.69 6.43
N HIS A 379 5.72 -10.42 7.54
CA HIS A 379 5.84 -9.09 8.13
C HIS A 379 7.32 -8.72 8.21
N LEU A 380 7.70 -7.69 7.46
CA LEU A 380 9.04 -7.09 7.43
C LEU A 380 9.05 -5.85 8.31
N ASP A 381 9.79 -5.90 9.41
CA ASP A 381 10.00 -4.79 10.34
C ASP A 381 11.42 -4.26 10.20
N ALA A 382 11.61 -3.34 9.24
CA ALA A 382 12.90 -2.78 8.90
C ALA A 382 13.37 -1.76 9.95
N ASN A 383 14.65 -1.75 10.29
CA ASN A 383 15.23 -0.79 11.24
C ASN A 383 15.22 0.64 10.70
N GLN A 384 15.37 0.81 9.37
CA GLN A 384 15.51 2.11 8.69
C GLN A 384 14.65 2.18 7.41
N GLY A 385 14.69 3.33 6.73
CA GLY A 385 13.95 3.60 5.48
C GLY A 385 12.80 4.61 5.64
N GLY A 386 12.31 4.80 6.87
CA GLY A 386 11.22 5.73 7.17
C GLY A 386 9.97 5.47 6.33
N HIS A 387 9.05 6.44 6.32
CA HIS A 387 7.74 6.28 5.69
C HIS A 387 7.80 6.03 4.17
N ASN A 388 8.69 6.76 3.49
CA ASN A 388 8.70 6.82 2.03
C ASN A 388 9.76 5.94 1.36
N LEU A 389 10.76 5.42 2.07
CA LEU A 389 11.82 4.62 1.42
C LEU A 389 11.79 3.14 1.81
N VAL A 390 11.06 2.75 2.85
CA VAL A 390 11.05 1.34 3.33
C VAL A 390 10.61 0.35 2.25
N GLY A 391 9.56 0.66 1.49
CA GLY A 391 9.05 -0.19 0.41
C GLY A 391 9.95 -0.30 -0.82
N TYR A 392 11.03 0.48 -0.86
CA TYR A 392 11.96 0.59 -1.99
C TYR A 392 13.30 -0.07 -1.67
N SER A 393 13.50 -0.51 -0.43
CA SER A 393 14.67 -1.30 -0.07
C SER A 393 14.72 -2.56 -0.91
N GLU A 394 15.92 -3.03 -1.23
CA GLU A 394 16.10 -4.26 -2.00
C GLU A 394 15.36 -5.44 -1.36
N THR A 395 15.40 -5.54 -0.04
CA THR A 395 14.67 -6.57 0.72
C THR A 395 13.16 -6.46 0.53
N ALA A 396 12.58 -5.25 0.62
CA ALA A 396 11.15 -5.05 0.37
C ALA A 396 10.76 -5.44 -1.07
N LEU A 397 11.55 -5.01 -2.07
CA LEU A 397 11.34 -5.36 -3.47
C LEU A 397 11.44 -6.88 -3.70
N ARG A 398 12.43 -7.54 -3.09
CA ARG A 398 12.59 -9.00 -3.10
C ARG A 398 11.36 -9.68 -2.53
N SER A 399 10.86 -9.25 -1.38
CA SER A 399 9.70 -9.88 -0.75
C SER A 399 8.40 -9.67 -1.55
N ILE A 400 8.21 -8.50 -2.17
CA ILE A 400 7.08 -8.27 -3.07
C ILE A 400 7.17 -9.22 -4.28
N ALA A 401 8.35 -9.33 -4.89
CA ALA A 401 8.57 -10.23 -6.03
C ALA A 401 8.42 -11.70 -5.64
N ASP A 402 8.96 -12.12 -4.50
CA ASP A 402 8.84 -13.49 -3.96
C ASP A 402 7.36 -13.89 -3.83
N LEU A 403 6.56 -13.01 -3.23
CA LEU A 403 5.14 -13.26 -2.99
C LEU A 403 4.31 -13.22 -4.28
N ALA A 404 4.67 -12.36 -5.24
CA ALA A 404 3.96 -12.25 -6.52
C ALA A 404 4.31 -13.38 -7.51
N CYS A 405 5.54 -13.87 -7.49
CA CYS A 405 6.10 -14.75 -8.52
C CYS A 405 6.13 -16.23 -8.12
N LYS A 406 6.30 -16.56 -6.84
CA LYS A 406 6.27 -17.97 -6.41
C LYS A 406 4.86 -18.52 -6.46
N ASN A 407 4.72 -19.77 -6.88
CA ASN A 407 3.45 -20.48 -6.77
C ASN A 407 3.12 -20.70 -5.28
N ASP A 408 1.84 -20.57 -4.94
CA ASP A 408 1.37 -20.97 -3.62
C ASP A 408 1.50 -22.51 -3.51
N LEU A 409 1.80 -23.01 -2.31
CA LEU A 409 2.03 -24.43 -2.03
C LEU A 409 0.73 -25.22 -1.93
#